data_AF-A0A7J4T7U1-F1
#
_entry.id   AF-A0A7J4T7U1-F1
#
_cell.length_a   1.000
_cell.length_b   1.000
_cell.length_c   1.000
_cell.angle_alpha   90.00
_cell.angle_beta   90.00
_cell.angle_gamma   90.00
#
_symmetry.space_group_name_H-M   'P 1'
#
loop_
_entity.id
_entity.type
_entity.pdbx_description
1 polymer ?
#
loop_
_entity_poly.entity_id
_entity_poly.type
_entity_poly.pdbx_seq_one_letter_code
_entity_poly.pdbx_strand_id
1 'polypeptide(L)'
;MKQDLTPTKKTAKDETITLQNWLSQDGSLVIATHQQVDADAAFSAALLKVLKPNAAIVFVRADSTISQPEVIAVDLMNGESAVKGLDVGSSFGLIVFSLKQPYPSFYKTLKPWANQLNLTDQAKRCKDAVVLADMVSAWRSVGLDDRTIVDRAEELLLGKLKFIRRREQQKTLAAKIPIQGGVAVLGPDDNVPAKQLFQRGAKAVVRQGKDGMAVILSRKAQESGISVANLQSSLNEQWFIHPDGFLASYGGPKAPKDPTESGVTLKSLAKRTRKLIKGVKQ
;
A
#
# COMPACT_ATOMS: atom_id res chain seq x y z
N MET A 1 20.57 -54.00 -3.26
CA MET A 1 20.83 -52.76 -2.50
C MET A 1 20.12 -51.63 -3.22
N LYS A 2 19.03 -51.11 -2.66
CA LYS A 2 18.45 -49.84 -3.12
C LYS A 2 19.42 -48.75 -2.66
N GLN A 3 20.04 -48.04 -3.60
CA GLN A 3 20.77 -46.83 -3.28
C GLN A 3 19.73 -45.82 -2.82
N ASP A 4 19.74 -45.49 -1.52
CA ASP A 4 19.09 -44.31 -1.00
C ASP A 4 19.74 -43.10 -1.69
N LEU A 5 19.06 -42.60 -2.73
CA LEU A 5 19.33 -41.28 -3.27
C LEU A 5 18.97 -40.29 -2.17
N THR A 6 19.97 -39.86 -1.40
CA THR A 6 19.85 -38.67 -0.56
C THR A 6 19.28 -37.54 -1.41
N PRO A 7 18.11 -36.96 -1.07
CA PRO A 7 17.55 -35.87 -1.84
C PRO A 7 18.54 -34.71 -1.82
N THR A 8 18.97 -34.30 -3.02
CA THR A 8 19.83 -33.14 -3.21
C THR A 8 19.16 -31.95 -2.55
N LYS A 9 19.78 -31.39 -1.50
CA LYS A 9 19.20 -30.24 -0.78
C LYS A 9 19.08 -29.06 -1.74
N LYS A 10 17.85 -28.62 -1.99
CA LYS A 10 17.54 -27.46 -2.83
C LYS A 10 18.17 -26.20 -2.24
N THR A 11 18.84 -25.40 -3.07
CA THR A 11 19.43 -24.13 -2.64
C THR A 11 18.46 -22.96 -2.86
N ALA A 12 18.67 -21.82 -2.20
CA ALA A 12 17.83 -20.64 -2.41
C ALA A 12 17.90 -20.08 -3.85
N LYS A 13 19.03 -20.30 -4.53
CA LYS A 13 19.16 -19.97 -5.96
C LYS A 13 18.23 -20.84 -6.80
N ASP A 14 18.13 -22.13 -6.46
CA ASP A 14 17.23 -23.06 -7.14
C ASP A 14 15.76 -22.69 -6.92
N GLU A 15 15.38 -22.25 -5.71
CA GLU A 15 14.03 -21.74 -5.44
C GLU A 15 13.70 -20.50 -6.25
N THR A 16 14.65 -19.56 -6.36
CA THR A 16 14.47 -18.35 -7.18
C THR A 16 14.26 -18.71 -8.65
N ILE A 17 15.06 -19.64 -9.18
CA ILE A 17 14.92 -20.12 -10.56
C ILE A 17 13.57 -20.83 -10.74
N THR A 18 13.19 -21.70 -9.81
CA THR A 18 11.90 -22.41 -9.83
C THR A 18 10.74 -21.43 -9.92
N LEU A 19 10.73 -20.43 -9.03
CA LEU A 19 9.69 -19.42 -8.99
C LEU A 19 9.65 -18.58 -10.28
N GLN A 20 10.80 -18.13 -10.78
CA GLN A 20 10.85 -17.32 -12.01
C GLN A 20 10.41 -18.11 -13.24
N ASN A 21 10.81 -19.38 -13.34
CA ASN A 21 10.36 -20.28 -14.40
C ASN A 21 8.85 -20.49 -14.36
N TRP A 22 8.26 -20.67 -13.17
CA TRP A 22 6.81 -20.79 -13.06
C TRP A 22 6.08 -19.47 -13.38
N LEU A 23 6.63 -18.33 -12.94
CA LEU A 23 6.06 -17.01 -13.24
C LEU A 23 6.11 -16.66 -14.74
N SER A 24 7.06 -17.20 -15.50
CA SER A 24 7.18 -16.96 -16.94
C SER A 24 6.31 -17.90 -17.80
N GLN A 25 5.78 -18.98 -17.23
CA GLN A 25 4.89 -19.89 -17.95
C GLN A 25 3.50 -19.27 -18.19
N ASP A 26 2.90 -19.64 -19.32
CA ASP A 26 1.50 -19.35 -19.64
C ASP A 26 0.66 -20.63 -19.60
N GLY A 27 -0.66 -20.50 -19.48
CA GLY A 27 -1.61 -21.61 -19.47
C GLY A 27 -2.21 -21.93 -18.11
N SER A 28 -2.67 -23.17 -17.95
CA SER A 28 -3.35 -23.67 -16.75
C SER A 28 -2.34 -24.00 -15.65
N LEU A 29 -2.02 -22.99 -14.83
CA LEU A 29 -1.09 -23.13 -13.72
C LEU A 29 -1.81 -23.49 -12.41
N VAL A 30 -1.08 -24.12 -11.49
CA VAL A 30 -1.58 -24.50 -10.17
C VAL A 30 -0.65 -23.99 -9.08
N ILE A 31 -1.23 -23.48 -8.00
CA ILE A 31 -0.56 -23.12 -6.75
C ILE A 31 -0.94 -24.17 -5.72
N ALA A 32 0.02 -24.95 -5.26
CA ALA A 32 -0.16 -25.89 -4.17
C ALA A 32 0.39 -25.31 -2.88
N THR A 33 -0.39 -25.38 -1.80
CA THR A 33 0.06 -25.01 -0.45
C THR A 33 -0.48 -26.00 0.57
N HIS A 34 0.02 -25.97 1.80
CA HIS A 34 -0.40 -26.93 2.82
C HIS A 34 -1.82 -26.65 3.35
N GLN A 35 -2.52 -27.70 3.75
CA GLN A 35 -3.74 -27.63 4.55
C GLN A 35 -3.43 -27.04 5.92
N GLN A 36 -4.44 -26.44 6.56
CA GLN A 36 -4.27 -25.65 7.78
C GLN A 36 -3.30 -24.50 7.55
N VAL A 37 -3.56 -23.70 6.50
CA VAL A 37 -2.69 -22.60 6.11
C VAL A 37 -2.36 -21.69 7.29
N ASP A 38 -1.08 -21.41 7.45
CA ASP A 38 -0.60 -20.33 8.30
C ASP A 38 -0.52 -19.03 7.49
N ALA A 39 0.08 -17.98 8.08
CA ALA A 39 0.18 -16.72 7.39
C ALA A 39 1.19 -16.69 6.24
N ASP A 40 2.29 -17.46 6.28
CA ASP A 40 3.22 -17.46 5.15
C ASP A 40 2.58 -18.17 3.95
N ALA A 41 2.00 -19.35 4.17
CA ALA A 41 1.27 -20.11 3.17
C ALA A 41 0.11 -19.30 2.56
N ALA A 42 -0.74 -18.70 3.40
CA ALA A 42 -1.91 -17.96 2.95
C ALA A 42 -1.54 -16.74 2.09
N PHE A 43 -0.60 -15.91 2.56
CA PHE A 43 -0.18 -14.71 1.83
C PHE A 43 0.66 -15.05 0.60
N SER A 44 1.45 -16.13 0.62
CA SER A 44 2.21 -16.61 -0.54
C SER A 44 1.28 -17.06 -1.67
N ALA A 45 0.32 -17.94 -1.36
CA ALA A 45 -0.64 -18.43 -2.33
C ALA A 45 -1.48 -17.29 -2.90
N ALA A 46 -1.96 -16.38 -2.04
CA ALA A 46 -2.71 -15.20 -2.46
C ALA A 46 -1.89 -14.28 -3.37
N LEU A 47 -0.62 -14.02 -3.07
CA LEU A 47 0.23 -13.16 -3.92
C LEU A 47 0.48 -13.80 -5.29
N LEU A 48 0.73 -15.10 -5.36
CA LEU A 48 0.87 -15.80 -6.62
C LEU A 48 -0.43 -15.77 -7.43
N LYS A 49 -1.59 -15.91 -6.77
CA LYS A 49 -2.90 -15.76 -7.41
C LYS A 49 -3.11 -14.36 -7.98
N VAL A 50 -2.67 -13.31 -7.28
CA VAL A 50 -2.69 -11.93 -7.81
C VAL A 50 -1.79 -11.78 -9.04
N LEU A 51 -0.63 -12.45 -9.07
CA LEU A 51 0.30 -12.41 -10.21
C LEU A 51 -0.15 -13.28 -11.39
N LYS A 52 -0.83 -14.39 -11.12
CA LYS A 52 -1.41 -15.34 -12.09
C LYS A 52 -2.90 -15.54 -11.77
N PRO A 53 -3.79 -14.61 -12.17
CA PRO A 53 -5.21 -14.61 -11.78
C PRO A 53 -5.96 -15.89 -12.14
N ASN A 54 -5.53 -16.62 -13.18
CA ASN A 54 -6.18 -17.85 -13.63
C ASN A 54 -5.63 -19.11 -12.96
N ALA A 55 -4.57 -19.03 -12.14
CA ALA A 55 -3.99 -20.20 -11.49
C ALA A 55 -4.98 -20.82 -10.50
N ALA A 56 -5.13 -22.15 -10.52
CA ALA A 56 -5.92 -22.86 -9.51
C ALA A 56 -5.15 -22.91 -8.19
N ILE A 57 -5.86 -22.99 -7.05
CA ILE A 57 -5.24 -23.17 -5.73
C ILE A 57 -5.69 -24.52 -5.19
N VAL A 58 -4.74 -25.35 -4.77
CA VAL A 58 -4.99 -26.66 -4.16
C VAL A 58 -4.33 -26.73 -2.79
N PHE A 59 -5.04 -27.34 -1.83
CA PHE A 59 -4.57 -27.53 -0.46
C PHE A 59 -4.20 -29.00 -0.26
N VAL A 60 -2.94 -29.25 0.07
CA VAL A 60 -2.37 -30.60 0.19
C VAL A 60 -1.79 -30.81 1.58
N ARG A 61 -1.39 -32.03 1.94
CA ARG A 61 -0.63 -32.23 3.18
C ARG A 61 0.75 -31.58 3.09
N ALA A 62 1.26 -31.05 4.20
CA ALA A 62 2.56 -30.37 4.24
C ALA A 62 3.75 -31.27 3.84
N ASP A 63 3.61 -32.59 3.97
CA ASP A 63 4.63 -33.59 3.60
C ASP A 63 4.51 -34.10 2.16
N SER A 64 3.54 -33.60 1.39
CA SER A 64 3.34 -33.98 -0.02
C SER A 64 4.54 -33.57 -0.87
N THR A 65 4.94 -34.44 -1.79
CA THR A 65 5.99 -34.15 -2.78
C THR A 65 5.36 -33.76 -4.11
N ILE A 66 5.69 -32.57 -4.60
CA ILE A 66 5.16 -32.03 -5.87
C ILE A 66 6.32 -31.69 -6.81
N SER A 67 6.30 -32.25 -8.00
CA SER A 67 7.36 -32.06 -9.02
C SER A 67 6.81 -31.73 -10.40
N GLN A 68 5.49 -31.53 -10.53
CA GLN A 68 4.87 -31.14 -11.79
C GLN A 68 5.31 -29.71 -12.18
N PRO A 69 5.77 -29.46 -13.43
CA PRO A 69 6.25 -28.15 -13.87
C PRO A 69 5.22 -27.02 -13.82
N GLU A 70 3.95 -27.34 -14.04
CA GLU A 70 2.81 -26.41 -14.03
C GLU A 70 2.34 -26.04 -12.60
N VAL A 71 2.83 -26.77 -11.61
CA VAL A 71 2.50 -26.56 -10.19
C VAL A 71 3.65 -25.83 -9.52
N ILE A 72 3.35 -24.77 -8.77
CA ILE A 72 4.27 -24.19 -7.79
C ILE A 72 3.83 -24.60 -6.39
N ALA A 73 4.73 -25.21 -5.63
CA ALA A 73 4.46 -25.68 -4.27
C ALA A 73 5.01 -24.65 -3.26
N VAL A 74 4.15 -23.81 -2.70
CA VAL A 74 4.54 -22.74 -1.76
C VAL A 74 4.37 -23.14 -0.31
N ASP A 75 5.41 -22.86 0.46
CA ASP A 75 5.57 -23.28 1.85
C ASP A 75 5.32 -24.78 2.07
N LEU A 76 5.87 -25.58 1.15
CA LEU A 76 5.90 -27.04 1.24
C LEU A 76 7.34 -27.52 1.36
N MET A 77 7.54 -28.63 2.06
CA MET A 77 8.86 -29.12 2.43
C MET A 77 9.57 -29.90 1.31
N ASN A 78 8.80 -30.51 0.39
CA ASN A 78 9.29 -31.53 -0.52
C ASN A 78 8.91 -31.24 -1.98
N GLY A 79 9.81 -31.63 -2.90
CA GLY A 79 9.56 -31.65 -4.34
C GLY A 79 10.34 -30.61 -5.13
N GLU A 80 10.50 -30.87 -6.43
CA GLU A 80 11.29 -30.00 -7.33
C GLU A 80 10.61 -28.64 -7.53
N SER A 81 9.28 -28.59 -7.42
CA SER A 81 8.50 -27.36 -7.54
C SER A 81 8.35 -26.60 -6.21
N ALA A 82 8.96 -27.07 -5.12
CA ALA A 82 8.79 -26.48 -3.80
C ALA A 82 9.56 -25.17 -3.60
N VAL A 83 8.94 -24.19 -2.95
CA VAL A 83 9.52 -22.90 -2.59
C VAL A 83 9.13 -22.60 -1.15
N LYS A 84 10.15 -22.52 -0.28
CA LYS A 84 10.05 -22.21 1.15
C LYS A 84 10.74 -20.89 1.53
N GLY A 85 11.63 -20.38 0.67
CA GLY A 85 12.32 -19.11 0.89
C GLY A 85 13.50 -19.24 1.85
N LEU A 86 14.36 -20.25 1.62
CA LEU A 86 15.43 -20.69 2.52
C LEU A 86 16.38 -19.56 2.97
N ASP A 87 16.75 -18.64 2.08
CA ASP A 87 17.66 -17.52 2.40
C ASP A 87 16.92 -16.26 2.89
N VAL A 88 15.64 -16.13 2.55
CA VAL A 88 14.85 -14.92 2.85
C VAL A 88 14.13 -15.05 4.18
N GLY A 89 13.81 -16.28 4.58
CA GLY A 89 13.17 -16.63 5.85
C GLY A 89 11.66 -16.86 5.77
N SER A 90 11.05 -16.75 4.59
CA SER A 90 9.67 -17.18 4.31
C SER A 90 9.43 -17.26 2.79
N SER A 91 8.43 -18.03 2.38
CA SER A 91 8.01 -18.18 0.98
C SER A 91 7.50 -16.85 0.43
N PHE A 92 6.70 -16.12 1.21
CA PHE A 92 6.18 -14.82 0.82
C PHE A 92 7.32 -13.83 0.65
N GLY A 93 8.33 -13.89 1.53
CA GLY A 93 9.54 -13.11 1.43
C GLY A 93 10.26 -13.32 0.11
N LEU A 94 10.44 -14.57 -0.31
CA LEU A 94 11.06 -14.89 -1.60
C LEU A 94 10.24 -14.35 -2.78
N ILE A 95 8.92 -14.56 -2.76
CA ILE A 95 8.03 -14.05 -3.82
C ILE A 95 8.14 -12.54 -3.91
N VAL A 96 8.08 -11.82 -2.79
CA VAL A 96 8.23 -10.36 -2.78
C VAL A 96 9.60 -9.93 -3.29
N PHE A 97 10.68 -10.61 -2.89
CA PHE A 97 12.03 -10.32 -3.35
C PHE A 97 12.16 -10.46 -4.88
N SER A 98 11.53 -11.48 -5.45
CA SER A 98 11.53 -11.75 -6.90
C SER A 98 10.88 -10.61 -7.71
N LEU A 99 9.97 -9.84 -7.09
CA LEU A 99 9.31 -8.67 -7.70
C LEU A 99 10.20 -7.42 -7.77
N LYS A 100 11.39 -7.41 -7.16
CA LYS A 100 12.23 -6.22 -7.01
C LYS A 100 12.55 -5.52 -8.33
N GLN A 101 12.82 -6.29 -9.38
CA GLN A 101 13.12 -5.77 -10.73
C GLN A 101 11.87 -5.62 -11.61
N PRO A 102 11.03 -6.65 -11.81
CA PRO A 102 9.90 -6.55 -12.73
C PRO A 102 8.78 -5.63 -12.19
N TYR A 103 8.61 -5.55 -10.88
CA TYR A 103 7.57 -4.75 -10.23
C TYR A 103 8.10 -4.00 -8.99
N PRO A 104 8.99 -2.99 -9.16
CA PRO A 104 9.66 -2.34 -8.04
C PRO A 104 8.72 -1.65 -7.04
N SER A 105 7.57 -1.16 -7.51
CA SER A 105 6.54 -0.55 -6.67
C SER A 105 5.83 -1.58 -5.78
N PHE A 106 5.63 -2.79 -6.28
CA PHE A 106 5.02 -3.90 -5.54
C PHE A 106 6.00 -4.38 -4.47
N TYR A 107 7.26 -4.62 -4.86
CA TYR A 107 8.33 -4.96 -3.92
C TYR A 107 8.41 -3.95 -2.76
N LYS A 108 8.54 -2.65 -3.04
CA LYS A 108 8.63 -1.62 -1.99
C LYS A 108 7.42 -1.60 -1.07
N THR A 109 6.23 -1.90 -1.60
CA THR A 109 4.96 -1.86 -0.86
C THR A 109 4.76 -3.10 0.01
N LEU A 110 5.17 -4.27 -0.48
CA LEU A 110 5.00 -5.57 0.20
C LEU A 110 6.18 -5.93 1.10
N LYS A 111 7.36 -5.33 0.90
CA LYS A 111 8.55 -5.56 1.73
C LYS A 111 8.30 -5.51 3.24
N PRO A 112 7.51 -4.56 3.79
CA PRO A 112 7.21 -4.58 5.23
C PRO A 112 6.45 -5.84 5.68
N TRP A 113 5.52 -6.34 4.87
CA TRP A 113 4.80 -7.58 5.17
C TRP A 113 5.71 -8.80 5.03
N ALA A 114 6.59 -8.83 4.03
CA ALA A 114 7.62 -9.86 3.90
C ALA A 114 8.54 -9.91 5.13
N ASN A 115 9.04 -8.75 5.57
CA ASN A 115 9.87 -8.69 6.77
C ASN A 115 9.11 -9.17 8.01
N GLN A 116 7.82 -8.85 8.12
CA GLN A 116 6.98 -9.30 9.22
C GLN A 116 6.82 -10.83 9.20
N LEU A 117 6.46 -11.40 8.05
CA LEU A 117 6.25 -12.85 7.91
C LEU A 117 7.53 -13.63 8.13
N ASN A 118 8.69 -13.13 7.66
CA ASN A 118 10.00 -13.71 7.98
C ASN A 118 10.27 -13.79 9.50
N LEU A 119 9.80 -12.79 10.27
CA LEU A 119 9.96 -12.81 11.73
C LEU A 119 9.02 -13.82 12.37
N THR A 120 7.74 -13.83 11.99
CA THR A 120 6.74 -14.70 12.60
C THR A 120 6.97 -16.17 12.26
N ASP A 121 7.40 -16.48 11.04
CA ASP A 121 7.77 -17.84 10.60
C ASP A 121 8.95 -18.39 11.42
N GLN A 122 9.91 -17.53 11.76
CA GLN A 122 11.04 -17.87 12.63
C GLN A 122 10.71 -17.82 14.13
N ALA A 123 9.44 -17.72 14.50
CA ALA A 123 8.97 -17.54 15.87
C ALA A 123 9.63 -16.35 16.61
N LYS A 124 10.03 -15.31 15.87
CA LYS A 124 10.63 -14.09 16.42
C LYS A 124 9.56 -13.04 16.70
N ARG A 125 9.84 -12.20 17.70
CA ARG A 125 8.93 -11.11 18.10
C ARG A 125 8.78 -10.08 16.99
N CYS A 126 7.54 -9.86 16.54
CA CYS A 126 7.14 -8.72 15.75
C CYS A 126 6.63 -7.58 16.65
N LYS A 127 6.91 -6.32 16.30
CA LYS A 127 6.44 -5.12 17.03
C LYS A 127 5.47 -4.26 16.21
N ASP A 128 4.93 -4.83 15.14
CA ASP A 128 3.99 -4.11 14.29
C ASP A 128 2.62 -4.02 14.96
N ALA A 129 1.88 -2.95 14.67
CA ALA A 129 0.55 -2.73 15.24
C ALA A 129 -0.49 -3.76 14.77
N VAL A 130 -0.26 -4.37 13.61
CA VAL A 130 -1.08 -5.46 13.06
C VAL A 130 -0.14 -6.56 12.60
N VAL A 131 -0.28 -7.76 13.17
CA VAL A 131 0.52 -8.94 12.85
C VAL A 131 -0.33 -9.89 11.99
N LEU A 132 0.14 -10.21 10.79
CA LEU A 132 -0.58 -11.05 9.83
C LEU A 132 -0.81 -12.48 10.36
N ALA A 133 0.15 -13.03 11.12
CA ALA A 133 0.01 -14.33 11.78
C ALA A 133 -1.14 -14.35 12.81
N ASP A 134 -1.27 -13.31 13.63
CA ASP A 134 -2.37 -13.19 14.59
C ASP A 134 -3.72 -13.04 13.88
N MET A 135 -3.75 -12.33 12.76
CA MET A 135 -4.96 -12.17 11.96
C MET A 135 -5.42 -13.48 11.33
N VAL A 136 -4.52 -14.28 10.76
CA VAL A 136 -4.84 -15.62 10.24
C VAL A 136 -5.29 -16.55 11.37
N SER A 137 -4.63 -16.47 12.53
CA SER A 137 -5.05 -17.22 13.72
C SER A 137 -6.47 -16.85 14.16
N ALA A 138 -6.80 -15.56 14.19
CA ALA A 138 -8.14 -15.08 14.54
C ALA A 138 -9.20 -15.53 13.51
N TRP A 139 -8.90 -15.46 12.22
CA TRP A 139 -9.77 -15.98 11.15
C TRP A 139 -10.03 -17.48 11.31
N ARG A 140 -9.01 -18.24 11.66
CA ARG A 140 -9.17 -19.67 11.96
C ARG A 140 -10.06 -19.89 13.18
N SER A 141 -9.87 -19.12 14.24
CA SER A 141 -10.64 -19.25 15.49
C SER A 141 -12.14 -18.98 15.31
N VAL A 142 -12.53 -18.19 14.31
CA VAL A 142 -13.95 -17.98 13.97
C VAL A 142 -14.49 -18.99 12.94
N GLY A 143 -13.71 -20.02 12.60
CA GLY A 143 -14.14 -21.14 11.77
C GLY A 143 -13.97 -20.95 10.27
N LEU A 144 -13.14 -20.00 9.81
CA LEU A 144 -12.83 -19.89 8.38
C LEU A 144 -11.97 -21.07 7.90
N ASP A 145 -12.32 -21.61 6.74
CA ASP A 145 -11.55 -22.66 6.08
C ASP A 145 -10.30 -22.11 5.36
N ASP A 146 -9.43 -23.01 4.91
CA ASP A 146 -8.16 -22.63 4.25
C ASP A 146 -8.40 -21.77 3.01
N ARG A 147 -9.42 -22.13 2.23
CA ARG A 147 -9.74 -21.41 1.00
C ARG A 147 -10.17 -19.97 1.29
N THR A 148 -11.08 -19.80 2.23
CA THR A 148 -11.58 -18.49 2.63
C THR A 148 -10.46 -17.64 3.22
N ILE A 149 -9.55 -18.22 3.99
CA ILE A 149 -8.38 -17.50 4.54
C ILE A 149 -7.47 -16.98 3.42
N VAL A 150 -7.18 -17.79 2.40
CA VAL A 150 -6.41 -17.36 1.23
C VAL A 150 -7.14 -16.25 0.47
N ASP A 151 -8.45 -16.39 0.24
CA ASP A 151 -9.25 -15.36 -0.44
C ASP A 151 -9.27 -14.04 0.36
N ARG A 152 -9.30 -14.07 1.71
CA ARG A 152 -9.15 -12.87 2.56
C ARG A 152 -7.75 -12.25 2.47
N ALA A 153 -6.70 -13.06 2.42
CA ALA A 153 -5.35 -12.57 2.19
C ALA A 153 -5.23 -11.90 0.81
N GLU A 154 -5.88 -12.46 -0.22
CA GLU A 154 -5.95 -11.89 -1.56
C GLU A 154 -6.65 -10.52 -1.56
N GLU A 155 -7.80 -10.38 -0.89
CA GLU A 155 -8.51 -9.10 -0.74
C GLU A 155 -7.60 -7.99 -0.17
N LEU A 156 -6.84 -8.33 0.88
CA LEU A 156 -5.91 -7.40 1.52
C LEU A 156 -4.75 -7.00 0.59
N LEU A 157 -4.17 -7.97 -0.13
CA LEU A 157 -3.12 -7.73 -1.11
C LEU A 157 -3.63 -6.83 -2.25
N LEU A 158 -4.78 -7.15 -2.84
CA LEU A 158 -5.40 -6.35 -3.89
C LEU A 158 -5.68 -4.93 -3.43
N GLY A 159 -6.23 -4.75 -2.22
CA GLY A 159 -6.44 -3.44 -1.62
C GLY A 159 -5.16 -2.63 -1.50
N LYS A 160 -4.08 -3.25 -0.99
CA LYS A 160 -2.77 -2.62 -0.82
C LYS A 160 -2.12 -2.24 -2.16
N LEU A 161 -2.21 -3.11 -3.16
CA LEU A 161 -1.68 -2.87 -4.51
C LEU A 161 -2.49 -1.82 -5.28
N LYS A 162 -3.81 -1.81 -5.12
CA LYS A 162 -4.69 -0.76 -5.67
C LYS A 162 -4.35 0.60 -5.06
N PHE A 163 -4.11 0.65 -3.75
CA PHE A 163 -3.71 1.87 -3.06
C PHE A 163 -2.39 2.44 -3.59
N ILE A 164 -1.35 1.62 -3.79
CA ILE A 164 -0.07 2.14 -4.32
C ILE A 164 -0.22 2.62 -5.77
N ARG A 165 -0.95 1.90 -6.61
CA ARG A 165 -1.24 2.33 -7.99
C ARG A 165 -1.93 3.70 -8.01
N ARG A 166 -2.97 3.87 -7.19
CA ARG A 166 -3.67 5.15 -7.02
C ARG A 166 -2.72 6.25 -6.54
N ARG A 167 -1.81 5.95 -5.61
CA ARG A 167 -0.83 6.90 -5.09
C ARG A 167 0.15 7.37 -6.17
N GLU A 168 0.61 6.47 -7.04
CA GLU A 168 1.49 6.84 -8.16
C GLU A 168 0.74 7.68 -9.21
N GLN A 169 -0.50 7.32 -9.54
CA GLN A 169 -1.35 8.16 -10.40
C GLN A 169 -1.54 9.57 -9.81
N GLN A 170 -1.78 9.66 -8.50
CA GLN A 170 -1.90 10.94 -7.81
C GLN A 170 -0.62 11.77 -7.83
N LYS A 171 0.57 11.16 -7.83
CA LYS A 171 1.83 11.90 -8.03
C LYS A 171 1.91 12.50 -9.42
N THR A 172 1.55 11.74 -10.45
CA THR A 172 1.53 12.22 -11.84
C THR A 172 0.53 13.36 -12.00
N LEU A 173 -0.67 13.25 -11.41
CA LEU A 173 -1.65 14.34 -11.40
C LEU A 173 -1.12 15.55 -10.62
N ALA A 174 -0.53 15.33 -9.44
CA ALA A 174 0.06 16.39 -8.64
C ALA A 174 1.13 17.16 -9.43
N ALA A 175 1.95 16.48 -10.24
CA ALA A 175 3.01 17.11 -11.03
C ALA A 175 2.50 18.17 -12.01
N LYS A 176 1.25 18.03 -12.49
CA LYS A 176 0.60 18.97 -13.41
C LYS A 176 0.06 20.23 -12.73
N ILE A 177 -0.10 20.21 -11.40
CA ILE A 177 -0.62 21.36 -10.65
C ILE A 177 0.50 22.41 -10.46
N PRO A 178 0.34 23.65 -10.93
CA PRO A 178 1.34 24.69 -10.74
C PRO A 178 1.40 25.15 -9.27
N ILE A 179 2.61 25.45 -8.79
CA ILE A 179 2.84 26.05 -7.48
C ILE A 179 3.32 27.48 -7.70
N GLN A 180 2.51 28.46 -7.31
CA GLN A 180 2.80 29.88 -7.54
C GLN A 180 2.86 30.63 -6.21
N GLY A 181 4.01 31.24 -5.91
CA GLY A 181 4.25 31.94 -4.65
C GLY A 181 4.09 31.03 -3.42
N GLY A 182 4.48 29.77 -3.54
CA GLY A 182 4.31 28.75 -2.48
C GLY A 182 2.89 28.21 -2.33
N VAL A 183 1.92 28.61 -3.17
CA VAL A 183 0.53 28.14 -3.12
C VAL A 183 0.23 27.24 -4.31
N ALA A 184 -0.27 26.03 -4.03
CA ALA A 184 -0.95 25.21 -5.02
C ALA A 184 -2.47 25.46 -4.92
N VAL A 185 -3.15 25.50 -6.07
CA VAL A 185 -4.60 25.71 -6.14
C VAL A 185 -5.23 24.49 -6.80
N LEU A 186 -6.25 23.91 -6.16
CA LEU A 186 -7.02 22.78 -6.67
C LEU A 186 -8.47 23.23 -6.92
N GLY A 187 -8.92 23.08 -8.16
CA GLY A 187 -10.31 23.29 -8.55
C GLY A 187 -11.21 22.11 -8.20
N PRO A 188 -12.52 22.21 -8.53
CA PRO A 188 -13.52 21.18 -8.24
C PRO A 188 -13.15 19.77 -8.75
N ASP A 189 -12.49 19.71 -9.90
CA ASP A 189 -12.13 18.44 -10.57
C ASP A 189 -10.74 17.92 -10.17
N ASP A 190 -9.97 18.70 -9.42
CA ASP A 190 -8.60 18.37 -9.04
C ASP A 190 -8.56 17.44 -7.81
N ASN A 191 -8.44 16.13 -8.07
CA ASN A 191 -8.44 15.09 -7.04
C ASN A 191 -7.03 14.68 -6.58
N VAL A 192 -6.27 15.64 -6.07
CA VAL A 192 -4.89 15.45 -5.60
C VAL A 192 -4.77 15.66 -4.08
N PRO A 193 -4.15 14.73 -3.31
CA PRO A 193 -3.89 14.95 -1.90
C PRO A 193 -2.88 16.09 -1.66
N ALA A 194 -3.18 16.97 -0.71
CA ALA A 194 -2.31 18.10 -0.33
C ALA A 194 -0.87 17.66 0.00
N LYS A 195 -0.70 16.48 0.60
CA LYS A 195 0.61 15.88 0.89
C LYS A 195 1.54 15.81 -0.34
N GLN A 196 1.00 15.47 -1.51
CA GLN A 196 1.80 15.39 -2.74
C GLN A 196 2.29 16.77 -3.20
N LEU A 197 1.47 17.81 -3.00
CA LEU A 197 1.81 19.18 -3.36
C LEU A 197 2.82 19.77 -2.36
N PHE A 198 2.71 19.44 -1.07
CA PHE A 198 3.69 19.82 -0.07
C PHE A 198 5.07 19.17 -0.33
N GLN A 199 5.10 17.91 -0.78
CA GLN A 199 6.34 17.25 -1.20
C GLN A 199 6.99 17.93 -2.41
N ARG A 200 6.20 18.58 -3.27
CA ARG A 200 6.67 19.40 -4.40
C ARG A 200 7.05 20.84 -4.01
N GLY A 201 6.98 21.19 -2.72
CA GLY A 201 7.39 22.50 -2.22
C GLY A 201 6.27 23.51 -2.02
N ALA A 202 5.00 23.11 -2.12
CA ALA A 202 3.90 23.99 -1.71
C ALA A 202 3.97 24.25 -0.19
N LYS A 203 3.83 25.52 0.19
CA LYS A 203 3.67 25.98 1.58
C LYS A 203 2.19 25.97 1.99
N ALA A 204 1.29 26.21 1.04
CA ALA A 204 -0.15 26.09 1.24
C ALA A 204 -0.84 25.42 0.04
N VAL A 205 -1.95 24.76 0.31
CA VAL A 205 -2.88 24.24 -0.69
C VAL A 205 -4.23 24.91 -0.47
N VAL A 206 -4.70 25.64 -1.47
CA VAL A 206 -6.06 26.18 -1.51
C VAL A 206 -6.88 25.26 -2.41
N ARG A 207 -8.02 24.78 -1.92
CA ARG A 207 -8.88 23.88 -2.68
C ARG A 207 -10.33 24.30 -2.65
N GLN A 208 -11.02 24.04 -3.74
CA GLN A 208 -12.48 24.03 -3.83
C GLN A 208 -12.90 22.62 -4.26
N GLY A 209 -13.85 22.03 -3.53
CA GLY A 209 -14.51 20.79 -3.94
C GLY A 209 -16.02 20.97 -3.89
N LYS A 210 -16.77 19.90 -4.20
CA LYS A 210 -18.23 19.93 -4.13
C LYS A 210 -18.79 20.24 -2.73
N ASP A 211 -18.04 19.89 -1.68
CA ASP A 211 -18.49 19.98 -0.28
C ASP A 211 -17.93 21.22 0.44
N GLY A 212 -17.27 22.13 -0.28
CA GLY A 212 -16.74 23.36 0.31
C GLY A 212 -15.36 23.81 -0.19
N MET A 213 -14.73 24.69 0.58
CA MET A 213 -13.41 25.26 0.29
C MET A 213 -12.48 25.14 1.49
N ALA A 214 -11.17 25.01 1.24
CA ALA A 214 -10.20 24.98 2.33
C ALA A 214 -8.84 25.59 1.95
N VAL A 215 -8.14 26.12 2.95
CA VAL A 215 -6.71 26.46 2.92
C VAL A 215 -6.00 25.56 3.92
N ILE A 216 -5.02 24.80 3.45
CA ILE A 216 -4.25 23.88 4.27
C ILE A 216 -2.77 24.29 4.20
N LEU A 217 -2.14 24.52 5.34
CA LEU A 217 -0.71 24.79 5.42
C LEU A 217 0.09 23.51 5.55
N SER A 218 1.32 23.54 5.01
CA SER A 218 2.31 22.51 5.31
C SER A 218 2.90 22.75 6.69
N ARG A 219 3.38 21.68 7.32
CA ARG A 219 4.10 21.76 8.60
C ARG A 219 5.29 22.73 8.52
N LYS A 220 6.04 22.70 7.42
CA LYS A 220 7.17 23.63 7.18
C LYS A 220 6.72 25.10 7.15
N ALA A 221 5.53 25.38 6.62
CA ALA A 221 4.99 26.74 6.62
C ALA A 221 4.62 27.20 8.04
N GLN A 222 4.01 26.31 8.83
CA GLN A 222 3.72 26.59 10.24
C GLN A 222 5.00 26.79 11.08
N GLU A 223 6.01 25.95 10.86
CA GLU A 223 7.33 26.08 11.50
C GLU A 223 8.01 27.41 11.14
N SER A 224 7.71 27.99 9.98
CA SER A 224 8.13 29.34 9.61
C SER A 224 7.23 30.46 10.16
N GLY A 225 6.29 30.18 11.05
CA GLY A 225 5.40 31.17 11.66
C GLY A 225 4.17 31.56 10.83
N ILE A 226 3.88 30.87 9.73
CA ILE A 226 2.69 31.14 8.90
C ILE A 226 1.47 30.48 9.55
N SER A 227 0.40 31.26 9.75
CA SER A 227 -0.88 30.77 10.27
C SER A 227 -2.05 31.24 9.41
N VAL A 228 -3.01 30.35 9.12
CA VAL A 228 -4.26 30.70 8.43
C VAL A 228 -5.19 31.57 9.27
N ALA A 229 -4.96 31.69 10.58
CA ALA A 229 -5.70 32.62 11.43
C ALA A 229 -5.55 34.07 10.95
N ASN A 230 -4.43 34.39 10.31
CA ASN A 230 -4.20 35.69 9.68
C ASN A 230 -5.10 35.94 8.45
N LEU A 231 -5.92 34.97 8.03
CA LEU A 231 -6.96 35.14 7.01
C LEU A 231 -8.31 35.54 7.62
N GLN A 232 -8.49 35.50 8.94
CA GLN A 232 -9.79 35.65 9.61
C GLN A 232 -10.53 36.93 9.20
N SER A 233 -9.85 38.07 9.15
CA SER A 233 -10.45 39.36 8.73
C SER A 233 -10.93 39.39 7.28
N SER A 234 -10.50 38.41 6.47
CA SER A 234 -10.89 38.28 5.07
C SER A 234 -11.97 37.21 4.85
N LEU A 235 -12.34 36.45 5.87
CA LEU A 235 -13.30 35.35 5.79
C LEU A 235 -14.54 35.72 6.61
N ASN A 236 -15.71 35.22 6.18
CA ASN A 236 -16.92 35.40 6.99
C ASN A 236 -16.90 34.44 8.20
N GLU A 237 -17.78 34.69 9.16
CA GLU A 237 -17.91 33.94 10.43
C GLU A 237 -18.23 32.45 10.25
N GLN A 238 -18.70 32.03 9.07
CA GLN A 238 -19.03 30.64 8.79
C GLN A 238 -17.81 29.78 8.42
N TRP A 239 -16.64 30.39 8.24
CA TRP A 239 -15.37 29.69 8.07
C TRP A 239 -14.86 29.16 9.42
N PHE A 240 -14.56 27.87 9.46
CA PHE A 240 -13.83 27.28 10.56
C PHE A 240 -12.33 27.55 10.39
N ILE A 241 -11.69 28.10 11.42
CA ILE A 241 -10.24 28.26 11.48
C ILE A 241 -9.73 27.41 12.64
N HIS A 242 -8.86 26.46 12.35
CA HIS A 242 -8.27 25.63 13.40
C HIS A 242 -7.39 26.49 14.32
N PRO A 243 -7.46 26.35 15.66
CA PRO A 243 -6.66 27.14 16.61
C PRO A 243 -5.15 27.10 16.33
N ASP A 244 -4.61 25.92 16.03
CA ASP A 244 -3.20 25.74 15.64
C ASP A 244 -2.81 26.36 14.29
N GLY A 245 -3.75 26.98 13.57
CA GLY A 245 -3.48 27.79 12.39
C GLY A 245 -3.17 27.03 11.11
N PHE A 246 -3.31 25.69 11.05
CA PHE A 246 -2.98 24.91 9.84
C PHE A 246 -4.10 24.79 8.82
N LEU A 247 -5.35 25.01 9.21
CA LEU A 247 -6.54 24.79 8.39
C LEU A 247 -7.53 25.94 8.53
N ALA A 248 -7.94 26.53 7.40
CA ALA A 248 -9.18 27.28 7.29
C ALA A 248 -10.12 26.52 6.35
N SER A 249 -11.37 26.29 6.74
CA SER A 249 -12.34 25.49 5.96
C SER A 249 -13.73 26.10 5.98
N TYR A 250 -14.35 26.18 4.81
CA TYR A 250 -15.77 26.45 4.65
C TYR A 250 -16.42 25.18 4.15
N GLY A 251 -17.04 24.43 5.07
CA GLY A 251 -17.57 23.10 4.80
C GLY A 251 -16.48 22.02 4.68
N GLY A 252 -16.93 20.80 4.38
CA GLY A 252 -16.09 19.63 4.12
C GLY A 252 -16.92 18.35 4.09
N PRO A 253 -16.30 17.17 3.88
CA PRO A 253 -17.03 15.91 3.72
C PRO A 253 -17.95 15.52 4.89
N LYS A 254 -17.69 16.05 6.09
CA LYS A 254 -18.50 15.81 7.30
C LYS A 254 -19.55 16.90 7.58
N ALA A 255 -19.45 18.03 6.90
CA ALA A 255 -20.33 19.18 7.05
C ALA A 255 -20.35 19.94 5.71
N PRO A 256 -20.99 19.37 4.66
CA PRO A 256 -20.92 19.92 3.32
C PRO A 256 -21.55 21.32 3.27
N LYS A 257 -20.93 22.23 2.54
CA LYS A 257 -21.47 23.56 2.24
C LYS A 257 -21.24 23.90 0.77
N ASP A 258 -22.11 24.71 0.18
CA ASP A 258 -21.92 25.20 -1.18
C ASP A 258 -20.74 26.19 -1.23
N PRO A 259 -19.65 25.91 -1.98
CA PRO A 259 -18.53 26.83 -2.12
C PRO A 259 -18.89 28.26 -2.55
N THR A 260 -20.00 28.45 -3.27
CA THR A 260 -20.46 29.75 -3.76
C THR A 260 -20.93 30.66 -2.62
N GLU A 261 -21.40 30.09 -1.51
CA GLU A 261 -21.85 30.79 -0.30
C GLU A 261 -20.69 31.19 0.64
N SER A 262 -19.47 30.79 0.33
CA SER A 262 -18.29 31.03 1.18
C SER A 262 -17.87 32.50 1.32
N GLY A 263 -18.48 33.41 0.56
CA GLY A 263 -18.16 34.84 0.53
C GLY A 263 -16.81 35.16 -0.13
N VAL A 264 -16.11 34.17 -0.69
CA VAL A 264 -14.81 34.36 -1.35
C VAL A 264 -14.62 33.39 -2.52
N THR A 265 -14.19 33.90 -3.67
CA THR A 265 -13.86 33.02 -4.80
C THR A 265 -12.54 32.28 -4.59
N LEU A 266 -12.36 31.11 -5.21
CA LEU A 266 -11.11 30.35 -5.19
C LEU A 266 -9.88 31.20 -5.57
N LYS A 267 -10.02 32.02 -6.62
CA LYS A 267 -8.97 32.93 -7.08
C LYS A 267 -8.62 34.00 -6.03
N SER A 268 -9.64 34.57 -5.37
CA SER A 268 -9.45 35.56 -4.31
C SER A 268 -8.78 34.93 -3.08
N LEU A 269 -9.22 33.75 -2.67
CA LEU A 269 -8.65 33.01 -1.55
C LEU A 269 -7.18 32.63 -1.80
N ALA A 270 -6.86 32.17 -3.02
CA ALA A 270 -5.48 31.91 -3.43
C ALA A 270 -4.62 33.18 -3.41
N LYS A 271 -5.13 34.32 -3.88
CA LYS A 271 -4.41 35.61 -3.84
C LYS A 271 -4.12 36.03 -2.40
N ARG A 272 -5.10 35.91 -1.49
CA ARG A 272 -4.95 36.22 -0.06
C ARG A 272 -3.93 35.29 0.61
N THR A 273 -4.00 34.00 0.32
CA THR A 273 -3.05 33.00 0.83
C THR A 273 -1.62 33.27 0.36
N ARG A 274 -1.41 33.68 -0.89
CA ARG A 274 -0.08 34.08 -1.39
C ARG A 274 0.46 35.33 -0.67
N LYS A 275 -0.41 36.31 -0.37
CA LYS A 275 0.00 37.50 0.41
C LYS A 275 0.42 37.09 1.83
N LEU A 276 -0.34 36.22 2.48
CA LEU A 276 -0.01 35.66 3.79
C LEU A 276 1.39 35.02 3.78
N ILE A 277 1.68 34.18 2.78
CA ILE A 277 3.00 33.52 2.67
C ILE A 277 4.14 34.51 2.41
N LYS A 278 3.89 35.61 1.69
CA LYS A 278 4.89 36.66 1.42
C LYS A 278 5.14 37.58 2.62
N GLY A 279 4.13 37.80 3.46
CA GLY A 279 4.21 38.71 4.61
C GLY A 279 5.20 38.25 5.70
N VAL A 280 5.48 36.94 5.73
CA VAL A 280 6.53 36.35 6.55
C VAL A 280 7.81 36.32 5.72
N LYS A 281 8.58 37.41 5.73
CA LYS A 281 9.93 37.41 5.13
C LYS A 281 10.80 36.36 5.83
N GLN A 282 11.60 35.66 5.03
CA GLN A 282 12.61 34.66 5.46
C GLN A 282 13.62 35.25 6.42
#